data_AF-A0ABD4S7F9-F1
#
_entry.id   AF-A0ABD4S7F9-F1
#
_cell.length_a   1.000
_cell.length_b   1.000
_cell.length_c   1.000
_cell.angle_alpha   90.00
_cell.angle_beta   90.00
_cell.angle_gamma   90.00
#
_symmetry.space_group_name_H-M   'P 1'
#
loop_
_entity.id
_entity.type
_entity.pdbx_description
1 polymer ?
#
loop_
_entity_poly.entity_id
_entity_poly.type
_entity_poly.pdbx_seq_one_letter_code
_entity_poly.pdbx_strand_id
1 'polypeptide(L)'
;MFEKFKVLKSWQKILIVIIGILLLPLTLLLFSILFLVKSINKNSNKLVKTLKVVISLFVVFILLMFNWVWWGATLKVATEPNLNEQQEIKRKEEEQDIKDNEVKEKQELKAKEEKDKLEQQKKKELEEKKKQEDLELAQNKKEEKEKAEKLAKENADKSTENAQAPNPKTEESNPTNQKTSETVYANGGKSKSNKYHSSPTAHNMEGAISMSREEAEANGYVACKTCY
;
A
#
# COMPACT_ATOMS: atom_id res chain seq x y z
N MET A 1 -57.15 -3.80 -35.70
CA MET A 1 -56.63 -3.54 -34.34
C MET A 1 -55.19 -3.03 -34.34
N PHE A 2 -54.24 -3.68 -35.03
CA PHE A 2 -52.80 -3.34 -35.01
C PHE A 2 -52.45 -1.84 -35.15
N GLU A 3 -53.10 -1.09 -36.05
CA GLU A 3 -52.83 0.35 -36.18
C GLU A 3 -53.07 1.15 -34.89
N LYS A 4 -54.09 0.80 -34.10
CA LYS A 4 -54.33 1.44 -32.80
C LYS A 4 -53.25 1.07 -31.77
N PHE A 5 -52.62 -0.10 -31.88
CA PHE A 5 -51.51 -0.51 -31.01
C PHE A 5 -50.21 0.26 -31.36
N LYS A 6 -49.93 0.51 -32.65
CA LYS A 6 -48.76 1.28 -33.08
C LYS A 6 -48.69 2.68 -32.45
N VAL A 7 -49.84 3.35 -32.29
CA VAL A 7 -49.96 4.72 -31.76
C VAL A 7 -49.71 4.82 -30.24
N LEU A 8 -49.78 3.73 -29.48
CA LEU A 8 -49.62 3.74 -28.02
C LEU A 8 -48.18 4.06 -27.56
N LYS A 9 -48.04 4.66 -26.37
CA LYS A 9 -46.73 4.87 -25.72
C LYS A 9 -46.09 3.52 -25.38
N SER A 10 -44.75 3.43 -25.40
CA SER A 10 -44.01 2.18 -25.19
C SER A 10 -44.39 1.44 -23.90
N TRP A 11 -44.59 2.17 -22.80
CA TRP A 11 -45.04 1.59 -21.53
C TRP A 11 -46.45 0.98 -21.60
N GLN A 12 -47.37 1.60 -22.34
CA GLN A 12 -48.72 1.05 -22.58
C GLN A 12 -48.66 -0.22 -23.46
N LYS A 13 -47.76 -0.25 -24.45
CA LYS A 13 -47.51 -1.46 -25.26
C LYS A 13 -47.00 -2.61 -24.40
N ILE A 14 -46.02 -2.35 -23.53
CA ILE A 14 -45.48 -3.31 -22.56
C ILE A 14 -46.58 -3.82 -21.63
N LEU A 15 -47.39 -2.93 -21.05
CA LEU A 15 -48.49 -3.28 -20.14
C LEU A 15 -49.55 -4.17 -20.83
N ILE A 16 -49.91 -3.89 -22.08
CA ILE A 16 -50.83 -4.74 -22.87
C ILE A 16 -50.21 -6.12 -23.15
N VAL A 17 -48.91 -6.19 -23.46
CA VAL A 17 -48.21 -7.46 -23.67
C VAL A 17 -48.17 -8.30 -22.39
N ILE A 18 -47.88 -7.68 -21.24
CA ILE A 18 -47.92 -8.35 -19.92
C ILE A 18 -49.33 -8.88 -19.62
N ILE A 19 -50.38 -8.07 -19.82
CA ILE A 19 -51.77 -8.51 -19.65
C ILE A 19 -52.10 -9.68 -20.59
N GLY A 20 -51.64 -9.64 -21.84
CA GLY A 20 -51.78 -10.75 -22.78
C GLY A 20 -51.11 -12.04 -22.30
N ILE A 21 -49.86 -11.94 -21.81
CA ILE A 21 -49.08 -13.07 -21.28
C ILE A 21 -49.72 -13.67 -20.02
N LEU A 22 -50.40 -12.87 -19.19
CA LEU A 22 -51.10 -13.35 -17.99
C LEU A 22 -52.49 -13.93 -18.29
N LEU A 23 -53.28 -13.29 -19.17
CA LEU A 23 -54.64 -13.72 -19.49
C LEU A 23 -54.69 -14.94 -20.44
N LEU A 24 -53.73 -15.08 -21.35
CA LEU A 24 -53.69 -16.20 -22.30
C LEU A 24 -53.59 -17.59 -21.63
N PRO A 25 -52.65 -17.88 -20.72
CA PRO A 25 -52.61 -19.18 -20.03
C PRO A 25 -53.85 -19.40 -19.15
N LEU A 26 -54.36 -18.35 -18.49
CA LEU A 26 -55.57 -18.45 -17.66
C LEU A 26 -56.83 -18.79 -18.47
N THR A 27 -57.00 -18.14 -19.64
CA THR A 27 -58.13 -18.43 -20.55
C THR A 27 -57.99 -19.79 -21.24
N LEU A 28 -56.78 -20.23 -21.59
CA LEU A 28 -56.52 -21.58 -22.08
C LEU A 28 -56.79 -22.67 -21.03
N LEU A 29 -56.47 -22.42 -19.76
CA LEU A 29 -56.79 -23.31 -18.64
C LEU A 29 -58.32 -23.44 -18.46
N LEU A 30 -59.04 -22.31 -18.42
CA LEU A 30 -60.51 -22.30 -18.32
C LEU A 30 -61.17 -22.98 -19.53
N PHE A 31 -60.66 -22.75 -20.75
CA PHE A 31 -61.14 -23.42 -21.96
C PHE A 31 -60.91 -24.94 -21.91
N SER A 32 -59.75 -25.38 -21.40
CA SER A 32 -59.43 -26.80 -21.22
C SER A 32 -60.37 -27.48 -20.20
N ILE A 33 -60.68 -26.81 -19.10
CA ILE A 33 -61.65 -27.28 -18.10
C ILE A 33 -63.07 -27.37 -18.69
N LEU A 34 -63.51 -26.34 -19.42
CA LEU A 34 -64.82 -26.36 -20.11
C LEU A 34 -64.90 -27.46 -21.17
N PHE A 35 -63.81 -27.70 -21.92
CA PHE A 35 -63.71 -28.79 -22.88
C PHE A 35 -63.75 -30.16 -22.20
N LEU A 36 -63.08 -30.35 -21.06
CA LEU A 36 -63.15 -31.55 -20.23
C LEU A 36 -64.57 -31.84 -19.74
N VAL A 37 -65.24 -30.86 -19.12
CA VAL A 37 -66.60 -31.03 -18.59
C VAL A 37 -67.59 -31.37 -19.71
N LYS A 38 -67.52 -30.64 -20.84
CA LYS A 38 -68.35 -30.88 -22.03
C LYS A 38 -67.99 -32.17 -22.78
N SER A 39 -66.76 -32.66 -22.61
CA SER A 39 -66.29 -33.95 -23.11
C SER A 39 -66.93 -35.11 -22.35
N ILE A 40 -66.86 -35.08 -21.01
CA ILE A 40 -67.31 -36.14 -20.10
C ILE A 40 -68.83 -36.31 -20.19
N ASN A 41 -69.58 -35.21 -20.21
CA ASN A 41 -71.05 -35.24 -20.25
C ASN A 41 -71.66 -35.68 -21.60
N LYS A 42 -70.86 -35.90 -22.65
CA LYS A 42 -71.37 -36.37 -23.95
C LYS A 42 -71.23 -37.88 -24.10
N ASN A 43 -72.35 -38.60 -24.10
CA ASN A 43 -72.33 -40.03 -24.35
C ASN A 43 -71.67 -40.31 -25.72
N SER A 44 -70.62 -41.14 -25.70
CA SER A 44 -69.68 -41.30 -26.80
C SER A 44 -68.86 -42.58 -26.64
N ASN A 45 -68.41 -43.11 -27.77
CA ASN A 45 -67.73 -44.40 -27.88
C ASN A 45 -66.41 -44.42 -27.07
N LYS A 46 -65.99 -45.60 -26.58
CA LYS A 46 -64.81 -45.74 -25.71
C LYS A 46 -63.56 -45.03 -26.27
N LEU A 47 -63.25 -45.22 -27.56
CA LEU A 47 -62.13 -44.55 -28.24
C LEU A 47 -62.20 -43.01 -28.19
N VAL A 48 -63.40 -42.43 -28.36
CA VAL A 48 -63.63 -40.98 -28.33
C VAL A 48 -63.50 -40.42 -26.90
N LYS A 49 -63.79 -41.22 -25.87
CA LYS A 49 -63.54 -40.86 -24.47
C LYS A 49 -62.04 -40.89 -24.17
N THR A 50 -61.34 -41.98 -24.50
CA THR A 50 -59.89 -42.12 -24.30
C THR A 50 -59.10 -41.02 -25.04
N LEU A 51 -59.40 -40.77 -26.31
CA LEU A 51 -58.70 -39.77 -27.13
C LEU A 51 -58.76 -38.36 -26.51
N LYS A 52 -59.91 -37.95 -25.96
CA LYS A 52 -60.05 -36.62 -25.33
C LYS A 52 -59.31 -36.52 -23.99
N VAL A 53 -59.19 -37.61 -23.23
CA VAL A 53 -58.37 -37.65 -22.00
C VAL A 53 -56.88 -37.50 -22.36
N VAL A 54 -56.41 -38.20 -23.39
CA VAL A 54 -55.03 -38.08 -23.90
C VAL A 54 -54.74 -36.67 -24.42
N ILE A 55 -55.64 -36.07 -25.20
CA ILE A 55 -55.52 -34.67 -25.67
C ILE A 55 -55.44 -33.70 -24.47
N SER A 56 -56.26 -33.88 -23.44
CA SER A 56 -56.21 -33.01 -22.26
C SER A 56 -54.90 -33.14 -21.48
N LEU A 57 -54.38 -34.36 -21.29
CA LEU A 57 -53.07 -34.59 -20.67
C LEU A 57 -51.94 -33.97 -21.50
N PHE A 58 -52.03 -34.05 -22.83
CA PHE A 58 -51.05 -33.46 -23.74
C PHE A 58 -51.04 -31.92 -23.68
N VAL A 59 -52.20 -31.28 -23.56
CA VAL A 59 -52.28 -29.81 -23.34
C VAL A 59 -51.65 -29.41 -22.01
N VAL A 60 -51.92 -30.14 -20.92
CA VAL A 60 -51.28 -29.89 -19.61
C VAL A 60 -49.76 -30.09 -19.69
N PHE A 61 -49.29 -31.14 -20.37
CA PHE A 61 -47.86 -31.39 -20.57
C PHE A 61 -47.18 -30.26 -21.37
N ILE A 62 -47.81 -29.74 -22.42
CA ILE A 62 -47.30 -28.59 -23.17
C ILE A 62 -47.21 -27.34 -22.27
N LEU A 63 -48.22 -27.06 -21.43
CA LEU A 63 -48.17 -25.93 -20.49
C LEU A 63 -47.03 -26.06 -19.47
N LEU A 64 -46.70 -27.28 -19.02
CA LEU A 64 -45.55 -27.54 -18.15
C LEU A 64 -44.20 -27.38 -18.89
N MET A 65 -44.08 -27.89 -20.12
CA MET A 65 -42.90 -27.70 -20.97
C MET A 65 -42.62 -26.20 -21.23
N PHE A 66 -43.64 -25.42 -21.54
CA PHE A 66 -43.50 -23.97 -21.74
C PHE A 66 -43.05 -23.25 -20.47
N ASN A 67 -43.50 -23.65 -19.28
CA ASN A 67 -43.01 -23.07 -18.02
C ASN A 67 -41.50 -23.32 -17.84
N TRP A 68 -41.01 -24.55 -18.06
CA TRP A 68 -39.57 -24.86 -17.94
C TRP A 68 -38.72 -24.07 -18.93
N VAL A 69 -39.11 -24.03 -20.21
CA VAL A 69 -38.36 -23.32 -21.25
C VAL A 69 -38.36 -21.80 -21.02
N TRP A 70 -39.50 -21.22 -20.61
CA TRP A 70 -39.64 -19.78 -20.44
C TRP A 70 -38.88 -19.26 -19.21
N TRP A 71 -39.06 -19.88 -18.03
CA TRP A 71 -38.38 -19.44 -16.81
C TRP A 71 -36.85 -19.63 -16.89
N GLY A 72 -36.39 -20.74 -17.49
CA GLY A 72 -34.96 -21.01 -17.68
C GLY A 72 -34.25 -20.01 -18.61
N ALA A 73 -34.98 -19.37 -19.53
CA ALA A 73 -34.46 -18.31 -20.40
C ALA A 73 -34.50 -16.94 -19.72
N THR A 74 -35.64 -16.57 -19.10
CA THR A 74 -35.80 -15.22 -18.50
C THR A 74 -34.87 -14.95 -17.33
N LEU A 75 -34.49 -15.97 -16.56
CA LEU A 75 -33.58 -15.78 -15.42
C LEU A 75 -32.16 -15.42 -15.85
N LYS A 76 -31.68 -15.95 -17.00
CA LYS A 76 -30.35 -15.64 -17.52
C LYS A 76 -30.22 -14.17 -17.94
N VAL A 77 -31.22 -13.67 -18.69
CA VAL A 77 -31.28 -12.26 -19.13
C VAL A 77 -31.33 -11.29 -17.94
N ALA A 78 -31.83 -11.71 -16.78
CA ALA A 78 -31.86 -10.91 -15.55
C ALA A 78 -30.57 -11.00 -14.70
N THR A 79 -29.59 -11.83 -15.10
CA THR A 79 -28.36 -12.09 -14.32
C THR A 79 -27.08 -11.63 -15.04
N GLU A 80 -27.16 -11.30 -16.33
CA GLU A 80 -26.04 -10.70 -17.07
C GLU A 80 -25.99 -9.18 -16.81
N PRO A 81 -24.94 -8.63 -16.17
CA PRO A 81 -24.80 -7.19 -15.97
C PRO A 81 -24.63 -6.48 -17.32
N ASN A 82 -25.14 -5.26 -17.46
CA ASN A 82 -25.14 -4.59 -18.75
C ASN A 82 -23.71 -4.34 -19.23
N LEU A 83 -23.43 -4.55 -20.52
CA LEU A 83 -22.09 -4.34 -21.09
C LEU A 83 -21.60 -2.89 -20.89
N ASN A 84 -22.51 -1.92 -20.91
CA ASN A 84 -22.19 -0.53 -20.56
C ASN A 84 -21.85 -0.34 -19.08
N GLU A 85 -22.49 -1.04 -18.15
CA GLU A 85 -22.19 -0.96 -16.72
C GLU A 85 -20.79 -1.51 -16.43
N GLN A 86 -20.41 -2.67 -17.00
CA GLN A 86 -19.03 -3.15 -16.88
C GLN A 86 -18.02 -2.16 -17.48
N GLN A 87 -18.33 -1.55 -18.63
CA GLN A 87 -17.43 -0.57 -19.26
C GLN A 87 -17.34 0.74 -18.46
N GLU A 88 -18.41 1.14 -17.75
CA GLU A 88 -18.41 2.30 -16.87
C GLU A 88 -17.70 2.04 -15.53
N ILE A 89 -17.83 0.84 -14.97
CA ILE A 89 -17.08 0.41 -13.78
C ILE A 89 -15.57 0.43 -14.08
N LYS A 90 -15.13 -0.19 -15.18
CA LYS A 90 -13.71 -0.19 -15.57
C LYS A 90 -13.14 1.21 -15.77
N ARG A 91 -13.88 2.11 -16.44
CA ARG A 91 -13.45 3.51 -16.57
C ARG A 91 -13.31 4.22 -15.22
N LYS A 92 -14.14 3.90 -14.22
CA LYS A 92 -14.04 4.48 -12.87
C LYS A 92 -12.85 3.91 -12.09
N GLU A 93 -12.55 2.62 -12.25
CA GLU A 93 -11.32 2.01 -11.71
C GLU A 93 -10.06 2.63 -12.34
N GLU A 94 -10.01 2.74 -13.67
CA GLU A 94 -8.92 3.39 -14.42
C GLU A 94 -8.75 4.88 -14.03
N GLU A 95 -9.83 5.65 -13.96
CA GLU A 95 -9.80 7.07 -13.57
C GLU A 95 -9.39 7.27 -12.10
N GLN A 96 -9.64 6.29 -11.22
CA GLN A 96 -9.21 6.34 -9.83
C GLN A 96 -7.74 5.93 -9.65
N ASP A 97 -7.27 4.87 -10.32
CA ASP A 97 -5.85 4.48 -10.26
C ASP A 97 -4.94 5.58 -10.82
N ILE A 98 -5.37 6.30 -11.88
CA ILE A 98 -4.66 7.49 -12.37
C ILE A 98 -4.55 8.58 -11.30
N LYS A 99 -5.63 8.85 -10.56
CA LYS A 99 -5.64 9.88 -9.49
C LYS A 99 -4.79 9.47 -8.29
N ASP A 100 -4.87 8.22 -7.86
CA ASP A 100 -4.11 7.72 -6.72
C ASP A 100 -2.59 7.71 -7.03
N ASN A 101 -2.21 7.38 -8.27
CA ASN A 101 -0.83 7.53 -8.74
C ASN A 101 -0.38 9.01 -8.83
N GLU A 102 -1.21 9.92 -9.36
CA GLU A 102 -0.86 11.35 -9.44
C GLU A 102 -0.73 12.00 -8.03
N VAL A 103 -1.58 11.60 -7.08
CA VAL A 103 -1.48 12.02 -5.67
C VAL A 103 -0.19 11.48 -5.04
N LYS A 104 0.15 10.22 -5.28
CA LYS A 104 1.38 9.60 -4.78
C LYS A 104 2.63 10.27 -5.33
N GLU A 105 2.70 10.54 -6.63
CA GLU A 105 3.84 11.24 -7.24
C GLU A 105 4.01 12.66 -6.66
N LYS A 106 2.90 13.40 -6.48
CA LYS A 106 2.90 14.71 -5.81
C LYS A 106 3.34 14.64 -4.35
N GLN A 107 3.08 13.55 -3.63
CA GLN A 107 3.58 13.33 -2.28
C GLN A 107 5.09 13.02 -2.27
N GLU A 108 5.57 12.14 -3.15
CA GLU A 108 6.99 11.81 -3.27
C GLU A 108 7.85 13.00 -3.72
N LEU A 109 7.32 13.86 -4.61
CA LEU A 109 7.97 15.13 -5.00
C LEU A 109 8.10 16.09 -3.81
N LYS A 110 7.03 16.31 -3.04
CA LYS A 110 7.07 17.17 -1.85
C LYS A 110 8.02 16.64 -0.79
N ALA A 111 8.01 15.33 -0.54
CA ALA A 111 8.91 14.69 0.43
C ALA A 111 10.40 14.80 0.03
N LYS A 112 10.71 14.79 -1.27
CA LYS A 112 12.07 15.11 -1.77
C LYS A 112 12.39 16.59 -1.54
N GLU A 113 11.53 17.51 -1.97
CA GLU A 113 11.78 18.95 -1.86
C GLU A 113 11.98 19.41 -0.40
N GLU A 114 11.20 18.86 0.54
CA GLU A 114 11.35 19.12 1.98
C GLU A 114 12.66 18.55 2.54
N LYS A 115 13.03 17.32 2.13
CA LYS A 115 14.31 16.70 2.54
C LYS A 115 15.51 17.46 2.01
N ASP A 116 15.48 17.91 0.76
CA ASP A 116 16.56 18.65 0.12
C ASP A 116 16.75 20.03 0.79
N LYS A 117 15.66 20.70 1.17
CA LYS A 117 15.70 21.93 1.99
C LYS A 117 16.30 21.69 3.36
N LEU A 118 15.91 20.61 4.05
CA LEU A 118 16.45 20.24 5.35
C LEU A 118 17.96 19.92 5.28
N GLU A 119 18.41 19.26 4.22
CA GLU A 119 19.84 18.96 4.02
C GLU A 119 20.65 20.23 3.69
N GLN A 120 20.11 21.15 2.88
CA GLN A 120 20.73 22.46 2.66
C GLN A 120 20.82 23.30 3.95
N GLN A 121 19.78 23.28 4.79
CA GLN A 121 19.78 24.00 6.06
C GLN A 121 20.85 23.45 7.01
N LYS A 122 20.93 22.13 7.19
CA LYS A 122 21.97 21.47 8.00
C LYS A 122 23.39 21.73 7.48
N LYS A 123 23.59 21.81 6.16
CA LYS A 123 24.89 22.14 5.57
C LYS A 123 25.33 23.58 5.89
N LYS A 124 24.40 24.54 5.82
CA LYS A 124 24.66 25.94 6.21
C LYS A 124 24.97 26.08 7.70
N GLU A 125 24.15 25.46 8.55
CA GLU A 125 24.32 25.46 10.01
C GLU A 125 25.66 24.84 10.45
N LEU A 126 26.09 23.76 9.78
CA LEU A 126 27.40 23.13 10.01
C LEU A 126 28.57 24.02 9.55
N GLU A 127 28.43 24.75 8.44
CA GLU A 127 29.45 25.68 7.93
C GLU A 127 29.57 26.92 8.83
N GLU A 128 28.46 27.46 9.30
CA GLU A 128 28.39 28.59 10.24
C GLU A 128 28.97 28.21 11.61
N LYS A 129 28.65 27.03 12.13
CA LYS A 129 29.22 26.54 13.39
C LYS A 129 30.75 26.36 13.30
N LYS A 130 31.27 25.79 12.20
CA LYS A 130 32.72 25.70 11.98
C LYS A 130 33.40 27.07 11.93
N LYS A 131 32.77 28.06 11.28
CA LYS A 131 33.28 29.44 11.25
C LYS A 131 33.30 30.09 12.63
N GLN A 132 32.39 29.72 13.53
CA GLN A 132 32.44 30.15 14.94
C GLN A 132 33.56 29.42 15.71
N GLU A 133 33.69 28.10 15.60
CA GLU A 133 34.74 27.31 16.26
C GLU A 133 36.16 27.78 15.84
N ASP A 134 36.40 28.07 14.55
CA ASP A 134 37.66 28.63 14.06
C ASP A 134 37.95 30.04 14.63
N LEU A 135 36.91 30.87 14.80
CA LEU A 135 37.02 32.23 15.36
C LEU A 135 37.33 32.20 16.85
N GLU A 136 36.65 31.35 17.61
CA GLU A 136 36.86 31.15 19.04
C GLU A 136 38.25 30.56 19.32
N LEU A 137 38.69 29.58 18.53
CA LEU A 137 40.05 29.05 18.59
C LEU A 137 41.11 30.12 18.28
N ALA A 138 40.83 31.03 17.33
CA ALA A 138 41.72 32.14 16.99
C ALA A 138 41.74 33.26 18.06
N GLN A 139 40.65 33.47 18.79
CA GLN A 139 40.61 34.38 19.95
C GLN A 139 41.34 33.78 21.15
N ASN A 140 41.07 32.53 21.51
CA ASN A 140 41.74 31.84 22.61
C ASN A 140 43.27 31.80 22.41
N LYS A 141 43.75 31.50 21.19
CA LYS A 141 45.19 31.56 20.85
C LYS A 141 45.80 32.95 20.92
N LYS A 142 45.03 34.04 20.83
CA LYS A 142 45.52 35.40 21.06
C LYS A 142 45.62 35.70 22.55
N GLU A 143 44.57 35.41 23.33
CA GLU A 143 44.59 35.60 24.79
C GLU A 143 45.70 34.79 25.46
N GLU A 144 45.88 33.53 25.08
CA GLU A 144 46.90 32.65 25.63
C GLU A 144 48.31 33.19 25.35
N LYS A 145 48.53 33.72 24.14
CA LYS A 145 49.79 34.37 23.76
C LYS A 145 50.01 35.68 24.52
N GLU A 146 48.97 36.48 24.73
CA GLU A 146 49.07 37.74 25.49
C GLU A 146 49.27 37.50 27.00
N LYS A 147 48.67 36.44 27.56
CA LYS A 147 48.94 35.95 28.92
C LYS A 147 50.39 35.46 29.06
N ALA A 148 50.87 34.67 28.08
CA ALA A 148 52.26 34.21 28.05
C ALA A 148 53.26 35.37 27.93
N GLU A 149 52.97 36.40 27.14
CA GLU A 149 53.86 37.57 27.00
C GLU A 149 53.86 38.45 28.27
N LYS A 150 52.75 38.53 29.01
CA LYS A 150 52.69 39.18 30.34
C LYS A 150 53.52 38.39 31.37
N LEU A 151 53.34 37.07 31.45
CA LEU A 151 54.15 36.19 32.31
C LEU A 151 55.65 36.24 31.97
N ALA A 152 56.02 36.33 30.69
CA ALA A 152 57.40 36.47 30.27
C ALA A 152 58.03 37.80 30.69
N LYS A 153 57.25 38.90 30.74
CA LYS A 153 57.70 40.20 31.23
C LYS A 153 57.77 40.26 32.76
N GLU A 154 56.86 39.59 33.46
CA GLU A 154 56.85 39.54 34.94
C GLU A 154 58.01 38.68 35.51
N ASN A 155 58.45 37.64 34.78
CA ASN A 155 59.60 36.82 35.17
C ASN A 155 60.97 37.41 34.77
N ALA A 156 61.02 38.57 34.11
CA ALA A 156 62.28 39.17 33.66
C ALA A 156 63.09 39.84 34.79
N ASP A 157 62.45 40.31 35.86
CA ASP A 157 63.08 41.10 36.94
C ASP A 157 63.54 40.25 38.16
N LYS A 158 63.35 38.92 38.15
CA LYS A 158 63.82 38.03 39.22
C LYS A 158 64.26 36.65 38.73
N SER A 159 65.57 36.45 38.58
CA SER A 159 66.34 35.54 39.46
C SER A 159 67.81 35.46 39.03
N THR A 160 68.74 35.66 39.98
CA THR A 160 70.14 35.22 39.87
C THR A 160 70.42 34.34 41.08
N GLU A 161 70.97 33.14 40.85
CA GLU A 161 71.23 32.10 41.86
C GLU A 161 69.96 31.55 42.56
N ASN A 162 69.94 30.34 43.14
CA ASN A 162 71.02 29.36 43.34
C ASN A 162 70.53 27.92 43.04
N ALA A 163 71.45 26.98 42.91
CA ALA A 163 71.15 25.56 42.67
C ALA A 163 71.02 24.76 43.98
N GLN A 164 70.12 23.78 44.01
CA GLN A 164 70.40 22.39 44.41
C GLN A 164 69.17 21.47 44.29
N ALA A 165 69.40 20.18 44.06
CA ALA A 165 68.39 19.13 44.16
C ALA A 165 68.31 18.61 45.62
N PRO A 166 67.21 17.95 46.02
CA PRO A 166 67.22 16.49 45.84
C PRO A 166 65.88 15.88 45.35
N ASN A 167 65.97 14.63 44.88
CA ASN A 167 64.86 13.73 44.55
C ASN A 167 64.22 13.16 45.84
N PRO A 168 62.93 12.76 45.85
CA PRO A 168 62.70 11.32 45.75
C PRO A 168 61.45 10.87 44.95
N LYS A 169 61.49 9.56 44.61
CA LYS A 169 60.40 8.61 44.25
C LYS A 169 59.09 8.82 45.05
N THR A 170 57.90 8.31 44.67
CA THR A 170 57.45 7.24 43.73
C THR A 170 55.99 7.60 43.29
N GLU A 171 55.20 6.89 42.48
CA GLU A 171 55.22 5.57 41.79
C GLU A 171 55.47 5.77 40.26
N GLU A 172 55.26 4.90 39.25
CA GLU A 172 54.51 3.64 39.03
C GLU A 172 52.95 3.76 38.96
N SER A 173 52.19 2.99 38.16
CA SER A 173 52.56 1.99 37.13
C SER A 173 51.56 1.85 35.95
N ASN A 174 52.08 1.42 34.79
CA ASN A 174 51.42 0.57 33.77
C ASN A 174 50.21 1.14 32.96
N PRO A 175 49.63 0.44 31.94
CA PRO A 175 49.49 1.09 30.64
C PRO A 175 48.07 1.09 30.05
N THR A 176 47.68 2.19 29.39
CA THR A 176 46.51 2.20 28.49
C THR A 176 46.86 1.54 27.15
N ASN A 177 47.10 0.24 27.24
CA ASN A 177 46.83 -0.80 26.25
C ASN A 177 46.56 -0.30 24.81
N GLN A 178 47.50 -0.56 23.88
CA GLN A 178 47.26 -0.42 22.44
C GLN A 178 46.26 -1.49 21.98
N LYS A 179 44.99 -1.31 22.34
CA LYS A 179 43.86 -2.03 21.77
C LYS A 179 43.78 -1.60 20.32
N THR A 180 44.35 -2.40 19.42
CA THR A 180 44.28 -2.20 17.98
C THR A 180 42.81 -2.02 17.60
N SER A 181 42.46 -0.83 17.11
CA SER A 181 41.09 -0.42 16.83
C SER A 181 40.54 -1.20 15.64
N GLU A 182 40.03 -2.39 15.93
CA GLU A 182 39.49 -3.31 14.93
C GLU A 182 38.39 -2.59 14.15
N THR A 183 38.66 -2.36 12.87
CA THR A 183 37.77 -1.60 12.00
C THR A 183 36.62 -2.51 11.58
N VAL A 184 35.45 -2.25 12.13
CA VAL A 184 34.21 -2.97 11.84
C VAL A 184 33.35 -2.19 10.85
N TYR A 185 32.47 -2.90 10.16
CA TYR A 185 31.62 -2.37 9.11
C TYR A 185 30.17 -2.44 9.54
N ALA A 186 29.63 -1.30 9.97
CA ALA A 186 28.25 -1.14 10.38
C ALA A 186 27.31 -1.06 9.15
N ASN A 187 26.09 -1.57 9.32
CA ASN A 187 25.03 -1.47 8.31
C ASN A 187 24.55 -0.03 8.15
N GLY A 188 24.81 0.58 6.98
CA GLY A 188 24.27 1.88 6.60
C GLY A 188 23.20 1.80 5.51
N GLY A 189 23.09 2.88 4.74
CA GLY A 189 22.22 2.97 3.57
C GLY A 189 20.73 2.80 3.92
N LYS A 190 20.10 1.76 3.35
CA LYS A 190 18.68 1.40 3.56
C LYS A 190 18.50 0.25 4.56
N SER A 191 19.58 -0.28 5.14
CA SER A 191 19.51 -1.43 6.04
C SER A 191 18.79 -1.08 7.34
N LYS A 192 18.00 -2.03 7.87
CA LYS A 192 17.25 -1.88 9.13
C LYS A 192 17.89 -2.62 10.32
N SER A 193 18.99 -3.33 10.11
CA SER A 193 19.66 -4.11 11.16
C SER A 193 20.76 -3.31 11.83
N ASN A 194 20.69 -3.12 13.14
CA ASN A 194 21.77 -2.54 13.96
C ASN A 194 22.94 -3.53 14.15
N LYS A 195 23.54 -3.98 13.04
CA LYS A 195 24.65 -4.94 13.06
C LYS A 195 25.94 -4.37 12.51
N TYR A 196 27.05 -4.81 13.09
CA TYR A 196 28.39 -4.65 12.52
C TYR A 196 28.97 -5.99 12.05
N HIS A 197 29.80 -5.94 11.03
CA HIS A 197 30.43 -7.07 10.34
C HIS A 197 31.94 -6.88 10.20
N SER A 198 32.67 -7.95 9.88
CA SER A 198 34.12 -7.95 9.66
C SER A 198 34.55 -7.56 8.23
N SER A 199 33.59 -7.29 7.34
CA SER A 199 33.84 -6.90 5.93
C SER A 199 32.79 -5.92 5.43
N PRO A 200 33.15 -4.92 4.59
CA PRO A 200 32.21 -3.94 4.01
C PRO A 200 31.22 -4.53 3.00
N THR A 201 31.35 -5.82 2.64
CA THR A 201 30.48 -6.52 1.68
C THR A 201 29.75 -7.71 2.31
N ALA A 202 29.83 -7.88 3.63
CA ALA A 202 29.21 -8.99 4.34
C ALA A 202 27.69 -9.05 4.09
N HIS A 203 27.16 -10.24 3.79
CA HIS A 203 25.74 -10.47 3.48
C HIS A 203 25.16 -9.59 2.36
N ASN A 204 26.00 -9.14 1.42
CA ASN A 204 25.63 -8.19 0.35
C ASN A 204 25.16 -6.83 0.88
N MET A 205 25.73 -6.35 2.00
CA MET A 205 25.44 -5.01 2.52
C MET A 205 25.88 -3.91 1.54
N GLU A 206 25.01 -2.91 1.35
CA GLU A 206 25.31 -1.70 0.57
C GLU A 206 25.44 -0.49 1.51
N GLY A 207 26.42 0.38 1.25
CA GLY A 207 26.64 1.58 2.06
C GLY A 207 27.17 1.28 3.47
N ALA A 208 28.13 0.36 3.58
CA ALA A 208 28.80 0.05 4.85
C ALA A 208 29.50 1.27 5.45
N ILE A 209 29.41 1.43 6.77
CA ILE A 209 30.05 2.51 7.53
C ILE A 209 31.21 1.92 8.34
N SER A 210 32.44 2.30 8.02
CA SER A 210 33.65 1.87 8.75
C SER A 210 33.83 2.66 10.04
N MET A 211 33.99 1.97 11.16
CA MET A 211 34.18 2.55 12.51
C MET A 211 34.98 1.58 13.41
N SER A 212 35.38 2.00 14.60
CA SER A 212 35.94 1.05 15.59
C SER A 212 34.85 0.15 16.20
N ARG A 213 35.20 -1.04 16.72
CA ARG A 213 34.23 -1.88 17.47
C ARG A 213 33.60 -1.10 18.64
N GLU A 214 34.43 -0.37 19.38
CA GLU A 214 34.03 0.41 20.55
C GLU A 214 33.00 1.48 20.18
N GLU A 215 33.22 2.17 19.06
CA GLU A 215 32.31 3.16 18.49
C GLU A 215 31.02 2.52 17.96
N ALA A 216 31.09 1.34 17.32
CA ALA A 216 29.92 0.61 16.87
C ALA A 216 29.02 0.21 18.06
N GLU A 217 29.61 -0.32 19.12
CA GLU A 217 28.90 -0.74 20.33
C GLU A 217 28.34 0.46 21.11
N ALA A 218 29.08 1.57 21.20
CA ALA A 218 28.60 2.84 21.76
C ALA A 218 27.43 3.45 20.95
N ASN A 219 27.42 3.27 19.62
CA ASN A 219 26.30 3.66 18.74
C ASN A 219 25.15 2.62 18.71
N GLY A 220 25.18 1.57 19.54
CA GLY A 220 24.10 0.58 19.65
C GLY A 220 24.06 -0.46 18.53
N TYR A 221 25.13 -0.61 17.75
CA TYR A 221 25.30 -1.76 16.86
C TYR A 221 25.77 -2.98 17.65
N VAL A 222 25.29 -4.15 17.24
CA VAL A 222 25.60 -5.45 17.86
C VAL A 222 26.33 -6.34 16.85
N ALA A 223 27.31 -7.11 17.32
CA ALA A 223 28.03 -8.09 16.49
C ALA A 223 27.07 -8.97 15.65
N CYS A 224 27.42 -9.20 14.38
CA CYS A 224 26.77 -10.21 13.57
C CYS A 224 27.35 -11.59 13.90
N LYS A 225 26.52 -12.48 14.49
CA LYS A 225 26.80 -13.88 14.91
C LYS A 225 27.38 -14.83 13.84
N THR A 226 27.62 -14.33 12.62
CA THR A 226 28.17 -15.07 11.47
C THR A 226 29.50 -14.46 11.00
N CYS A 227 29.81 -13.23 11.43
CA CYS A 227 31.09 -12.56 11.22
C CYS A 227 31.97 -12.58 12.49
N TYR A 228 31.33 -12.72 13.66
CA TYR A 228 31.88 -12.68 15.02
C TYR A 228 31.04 -13.57 15.95
#